data_AF-A0A267DBW8-F1
#
_entry.id   AF-A0A267DBW8-F1
#
_cell.length_a   1.000
_cell.length_b   1.000
_cell.length_c   1.000
_cell.angle_alpha   90.00
_cell.angle_beta   90.00
_cell.angle_gamma   90.00
#
_symmetry.space_group_name_H-M   'P 1'
#
loop_
_entity.id
_entity.type
_entity.pdbx_description
1 polymer ?
#
loop_
_entity_poly.entity_id
_entity_poly.type
_entity_poly.pdbx_seq_one_letter_code
_entity_poly.pdbx_strand_id
1 'polypeptide(L)'
;MSGQTLPLKCSVDYVSFSAHTDYQQTSEFIRDLRPAHIVLVHGEQNEMLRLRSALLRQYEDEPDYRLDIFTPKNCESVSLHFRGEKTAKVVGSLAKSAPTEGQPLSGILMKKNFSYHLVHETDLPTYTDLATSEVTQRMAVHFSMPPSLLYFHLAVVAGSVETVRQKGDCHVYRVFQCVTVTWEPRQVLIEWQSNPVSDMFADAVQTVILKAELEGMPWQSVPAPARQDSTAFRTALLETLSEMFGPDSVQGRPDPRKSGLTFQLVVRNRQVEVDTGRLTATCEEDAPLQQLVRTVINRLRQVLLPPLRQLEEAQAAS
;
A
#
# COMPACT_ATOMS: atom_id res chain seq x y z
N MET A 1 -45.36 30.68 -56.59
CA MET A 1 -45.54 29.65 -57.63
C MET A 1 -47.01 29.58 -57.98
N SER A 2 -47.39 29.68 -59.26
CA SER A 2 -48.79 29.87 -59.71
C SER A 2 -49.69 28.63 -59.64
N GLY A 3 -49.16 27.47 -59.19
CA GLY A 3 -49.95 26.24 -58.99
C GLY A 3 -50.60 25.65 -60.24
N GLN A 4 -50.25 26.16 -61.42
CA GLN A 4 -50.92 25.84 -62.67
C GLN A 4 -50.38 24.51 -63.24
N THR A 5 -51.26 23.55 -63.48
CA THR A 5 -50.91 22.25 -64.06
C THR A 5 -50.78 22.36 -65.58
N LEU A 6 -49.62 22.01 -66.13
CA LEU A 6 -49.35 21.99 -67.57
C LEU A 6 -49.13 20.55 -68.06
N PRO A 7 -49.67 20.17 -69.24
CA PRO A 7 -49.42 18.85 -69.81
C PRO A 7 -47.99 18.77 -70.37
N LEU A 8 -47.18 17.84 -69.85
CA LEU A 8 -45.82 17.56 -70.31
C LEU A 8 -45.87 16.84 -71.68
N LYS A 9 -45.41 17.51 -72.74
CA LYS A 9 -45.42 17.00 -74.13
C LYS A 9 -44.02 16.68 -74.69
N CYS A 10 -42.96 16.83 -73.88
CA CYS A 10 -41.59 16.48 -74.25
C CYS A 10 -41.19 15.11 -73.68
N SER A 11 -40.27 14.42 -74.34
CA SER A 11 -39.56 13.29 -73.74
C SER A 11 -38.59 13.80 -72.67
N VAL A 12 -38.52 13.08 -71.54
CA VAL A 12 -37.60 13.37 -70.44
C VAL A 12 -36.71 12.14 -70.25
N ASP A 13 -35.46 12.27 -70.63
CA ASP A 13 -34.45 11.24 -70.47
C ASP A 13 -33.47 11.65 -69.36
N TYR A 14 -33.10 10.68 -68.51
CA TYR A 14 -32.15 10.90 -67.42
C TYR A 14 -30.77 10.35 -67.82
N VAL A 15 -29.78 11.25 -67.90
CA VAL A 15 -28.37 10.89 -68.13
C VAL A 15 -27.57 11.37 -66.92
N SER A 16 -26.95 10.44 -66.20
CA SER A 16 -26.16 10.76 -65.01
C SER A 16 -24.77 11.28 -65.39
N PHE A 17 -24.45 12.51 -64.97
CA PHE A 17 -23.09 13.06 -64.94
C PHE A 17 -22.60 13.28 -63.51
N SER A 18 -23.28 12.67 -62.53
CA SER A 18 -22.93 12.82 -61.14
C SER A 18 -21.58 12.15 -60.90
N ALA A 19 -20.59 12.92 -60.44
CA ALA A 19 -19.27 12.43 -60.07
C ALA A 19 -19.29 11.73 -58.69
N HIS A 20 -20.25 10.82 -58.49
CA HIS A 20 -20.30 9.95 -57.33
C HIS A 20 -19.54 8.65 -57.62
N THR A 21 -19.06 8.01 -56.57
CA THR A 21 -18.37 6.74 -56.68
C THR A 21 -19.36 5.62 -56.97
N ASP A 22 -19.05 4.79 -57.95
CA ASP A 22 -19.83 3.59 -58.24
C ASP A 22 -19.58 2.49 -57.20
N TYR A 23 -20.40 1.44 -57.24
CA TYR A 23 -20.25 0.27 -56.37
C TYR A 23 -18.83 -0.33 -56.46
N GLN A 24 -18.30 -0.48 -57.67
CA GLN A 24 -16.96 -1.06 -57.88
C GLN A 24 -15.87 -0.25 -57.18
N GLN A 25 -15.86 1.06 -57.38
CA GLN A 25 -14.89 1.97 -56.74
C GLN A 25 -15.01 1.97 -55.21
N THR A 26 -16.24 1.97 -54.70
CA THR A 26 -16.49 1.93 -53.25
C THR A 26 -16.06 0.60 -52.64
N SER A 27 -16.33 -0.51 -53.34
CA SER A 27 -15.93 -1.85 -52.90
C SER A 27 -14.41 -2.04 -52.89
N GLU A 28 -13.71 -1.48 -53.89
CA GLU A 28 -12.25 -1.49 -53.98
C GLU A 28 -11.63 -0.67 -52.85
N PHE A 29 -12.16 0.53 -52.59
CA PHE A 29 -11.72 1.37 -51.47
C PHE A 29 -11.87 0.69 -50.10
N ILE A 30 -13.00 0.00 -49.86
CA ILE A 30 -13.22 -0.75 -48.62
C ILE A 30 -12.26 -1.93 -48.52
N ARG A 31 -12.00 -2.62 -49.64
CA ARG A 31 -11.09 -3.76 -49.71
C ARG A 31 -9.65 -3.37 -49.41
N ASP A 32 -9.22 -2.17 -49.81
CA ASP A 32 -7.88 -1.66 -49.55
C ASP A 32 -7.68 -1.25 -48.09
N LEU A 33 -8.68 -0.60 -47.47
CA LEU A 33 -8.58 -0.13 -46.10
C LEU A 33 -8.86 -1.21 -45.04
N ARG A 34 -9.63 -2.24 -45.38
CA ARG A 34 -10.09 -3.30 -44.47
C ARG A 34 -10.56 -2.78 -43.09
N PRO A 35 -11.51 -1.83 -43.03
CA PRO A 35 -11.99 -1.28 -41.76
C PRO A 35 -12.86 -2.29 -40.99
N ALA A 36 -12.77 -2.36 -39.65
CA ALA A 36 -13.63 -3.26 -38.86
C ALA A 36 -15.10 -2.79 -38.80
N HIS A 37 -15.33 -1.47 -38.80
CA HIS A 37 -16.66 -0.87 -38.71
C HIS A 37 -16.86 0.12 -39.86
N ILE A 38 -17.97 0.00 -40.59
CA ILE A 38 -18.38 0.90 -41.68
C ILE A 38 -19.71 1.55 -41.31
N VAL A 39 -19.80 2.88 -41.46
CA VAL A 39 -21.05 3.62 -41.26
C VAL A 39 -21.46 4.26 -42.58
N LEU A 40 -22.55 3.78 -43.18
CA LEU A 40 -23.09 4.29 -44.43
C LEU A 40 -23.99 5.49 -44.17
N VAL A 41 -23.68 6.60 -44.83
CA VAL A 41 -24.41 7.88 -44.76
C VAL A 41 -24.54 8.48 -46.16
N HIS A 42 -25.31 9.57 -46.29
CA HIS A 42 -25.47 10.31 -47.56
C HIS A 42 -25.93 9.47 -48.76
N GLY A 43 -26.79 8.47 -48.54
CA GLY A 43 -27.44 7.72 -49.61
C GLY A 43 -28.96 7.69 -49.46
N GLU A 44 -29.65 7.36 -50.55
CA GLU A 44 -31.07 7.01 -50.49
C GLU A 44 -31.22 5.70 -49.69
N GLN A 45 -32.30 5.58 -48.91
CA GLN A 45 -32.42 4.51 -47.91
C GLN A 45 -32.37 3.11 -48.54
N ASN A 46 -33.00 2.90 -49.69
CA ASN A 46 -33.02 1.60 -50.34
C ASN A 46 -31.67 1.28 -51.00
N GLU A 47 -31.03 2.25 -51.64
CA GLU A 47 -29.70 2.09 -52.23
C GLU A 47 -28.63 1.85 -51.15
N MET A 48 -28.73 2.48 -49.97
CA MET A 48 -27.86 2.16 -48.83
C MET A 48 -28.06 0.73 -48.32
N LEU A 49 -29.30 0.24 -48.24
CA LEU A 49 -29.59 -1.13 -47.83
C LEU A 49 -29.10 -2.14 -48.87
N ARG A 50 -29.22 -1.83 -50.16
CA ARG A 50 -28.65 -2.61 -51.26
C ARG A 50 -27.13 -2.69 -51.16
N LEU A 51 -26.46 -1.56 -50.99
CA LEU A 51 -25.01 -1.49 -50.81
C LEU A 51 -24.56 -2.31 -49.59
N ARG A 52 -25.24 -2.16 -48.46
CA ARG A 52 -24.98 -2.95 -47.23
C ARG A 52 -25.08 -4.45 -47.50
N SER A 53 -26.13 -4.90 -48.18
CA SER A 53 -26.32 -6.33 -48.49
C SER A 53 -25.27 -6.87 -49.45
N ALA A 54 -24.85 -6.08 -50.44
CA ALA A 54 -23.82 -6.45 -51.39
C ALA A 54 -22.45 -6.58 -50.71
N LEU A 55 -22.11 -5.66 -49.80
CA LEU A 55 -20.88 -5.72 -49.02
C LEU A 55 -20.88 -6.90 -48.05
N LEU A 56 -21.97 -7.15 -47.31
CA LEU A 56 -22.05 -8.31 -46.41
C LEU A 56 -21.82 -9.63 -47.15
N ARG A 57 -22.44 -9.80 -48.33
CA ARG A 57 -22.26 -11.00 -49.16
C ARG A 57 -20.83 -11.15 -49.68
N GLN A 58 -20.17 -10.04 -50.01
CA GLN A 58 -18.81 -10.07 -50.53
C GLN A 58 -17.78 -10.52 -49.47
N TYR A 59 -18.02 -10.20 -48.20
CA TYR A 59 -17.12 -10.52 -47.09
C TYR A 59 -17.60 -11.70 -46.23
N GLU A 60 -18.70 -12.36 -46.60
CA GLU A 60 -19.23 -13.55 -45.89
C GLU A 60 -18.29 -14.76 -45.98
N ASP A 61 -17.53 -14.86 -47.08
CA ASP A 61 -16.60 -15.97 -47.34
C ASP A 61 -15.26 -15.84 -46.59
N GLU A 62 -14.96 -14.69 -45.96
CA GLU A 62 -13.72 -14.47 -45.21
C GLU A 62 -13.94 -14.61 -43.68
N PRO A 63 -13.66 -15.78 -43.07
CA PRO A 63 -13.95 -16.02 -41.65
C PRO A 63 -13.08 -15.18 -40.69
N ASP A 64 -11.92 -14.73 -41.13
CA ASP A 64 -10.96 -13.97 -40.32
C ASP A 64 -11.28 -12.46 -40.24
N TYR A 65 -12.15 -11.95 -41.13
CA TYR A 65 -12.47 -10.54 -41.23
C TYR A 65 -13.93 -10.28 -40.88
N ARG A 66 -14.16 -9.78 -39.66
CA ARG A 66 -15.50 -9.38 -39.21
C ARG A 66 -15.76 -7.92 -39.58
N LEU A 67 -16.72 -7.74 -40.49
CA LEU A 67 -17.15 -6.43 -40.98
C LEU A 67 -18.52 -6.06 -40.42
N ASP A 68 -18.58 -5.03 -39.57
CA ASP A 68 -19.84 -4.48 -39.07
C ASP A 68 -20.27 -3.26 -39.89
N ILE A 69 -21.40 -3.36 -40.60
CA ILE A 69 -21.95 -2.27 -41.41
C ILE A 69 -23.18 -1.67 -40.75
N PHE A 70 -23.13 -0.36 -40.47
CA PHE A 70 -24.20 0.42 -39.87
C PHE A 70 -24.85 1.34 -40.90
N THR A 71 -26.18 1.46 -40.86
CA THR A 71 -26.97 2.37 -41.70
C THR A 71 -27.90 3.19 -40.80
N PRO A 72 -27.35 4.08 -39.95
CA PRO A 72 -28.15 4.84 -38.98
C PRO A 72 -29.04 5.87 -39.67
N LYS A 73 -30.26 6.04 -39.17
CA LYS A 73 -31.14 7.15 -39.58
C LYS A 73 -30.67 8.47 -38.94
N ASN A 74 -31.22 9.58 -39.42
CA ASN A 74 -31.01 10.88 -38.77
C ASN A 74 -31.38 10.78 -37.29
N CYS A 75 -30.50 11.30 -36.42
CA CYS A 75 -30.60 11.23 -34.96
C CYS A 75 -30.42 9.82 -34.34
N GLU A 76 -30.02 8.81 -35.11
CA GLU A 76 -29.64 7.49 -34.58
C GLU A 76 -28.17 7.48 -34.19
N SER A 77 -27.86 7.09 -32.95
CA SER A 77 -26.49 7.03 -32.43
C SER A 77 -25.87 5.65 -32.67
N VAL A 78 -24.63 5.61 -33.16
CA VAL A 78 -23.85 4.37 -33.32
C VAL A 78 -22.82 4.28 -32.20
N SER A 79 -22.91 3.24 -31.37
CA SER A 79 -21.99 3.00 -30.26
C SER A 79 -20.96 1.92 -30.61
N LEU A 80 -19.70 2.31 -30.69
CA LEU A 80 -18.57 1.42 -30.99
C LEU A 80 -17.71 1.23 -29.73
N HIS A 81 -17.40 -0.01 -29.39
CA HIS A 81 -16.62 -0.35 -28.21
C HIS A 81 -15.17 -0.64 -28.60
N PHE A 82 -14.27 0.28 -28.27
CA PHE A 82 -12.84 0.09 -28.47
C PHE A 82 -12.18 -0.31 -27.16
N ARG A 83 -11.64 -1.54 -27.10
CA ARG A 83 -10.81 -1.98 -25.98
C ARG A 83 -9.45 -1.31 -26.11
N GLY A 84 -9.33 -0.11 -25.52
CA GLY A 84 -8.03 0.54 -25.36
C GLY A 84 -7.24 -0.14 -24.25
N GLU A 85 -6.12 -0.78 -24.59
CA GLU A 85 -5.14 -1.17 -23.59
C GLU A 85 -4.60 0.10 -22.92
N LYS A 86 -4.81 0.21 -21.60
CA LYS A 86 -4.27 1.32 -20.82
C LYS A 86 -2.82 1.02 -20.51
N THR A 87 -1.91 1.63 -21.25
CA THR A 87 -0.48 1.57 -20.99
C THR A 87 -0.08 2.71 -20.07
N ALA A 88 0.67 2.39 -19.01
CA ALA A 88 1.25 3.36 -18.10
C ALA A 88 2.77 3.32 -18.19
N LYS A 89 3.40 4.49 -18.25
CA LYS A 89 4.87 4.63 -18.30
C LYS A 89 5.40 4.95 -16.91
N VAL A 90 6.32 4.14 -16.42
CA VAL A 90 7.03 4.43 -15.17
C VAL A 90 8.10 5.47 -15.46
N VAL A 91 8.14 6.55 -14.68
CA VAL A 91 9.10 7.65 -14.85
C VAL A 91 9.75 8.04 -13.51
N GLY A 92 10.91 8.69 -13.59
CA GLY A 92 11.65 9.16 -12.42
C GLY A 92 12.42 8.06 -11.70
N SER A 93 12.45 8.13 -10.38
CA SER A 93 13.20 7.28 -9.48
C SER A 93 12.73 5.83 -9.50
N LEU A 94 11.43 5.59 -9.76
CA LEU A 94 10.87 4.24 -9.95
C LEU A 94 11.43 3.56 -11.21
N ALA A 95 11.95 4.31 -12.17
CA ALA A 95 12.53 3.80 -13.42
C ALA A 95 14.06 3.62 -13.35
N LYS A 96 14.69 3.82 -12.18
CA LYS A 96 16.16 3.67 -12.01
C LYS A 96 16.61 2.21 -12.04
N SER A 97 15.81 1.29 -11.50
CA SER A 97 16.07 -0.14 -11.55
C SER A 97 15.39 -0.78 -12.76
N ALA A 98 16.05 -1.74 -13.40
CA ALA A 98 15.42 -2.54 -14.45
C ALA A 98 14.21 -3.29 -13.88
N PRO A 99 13.05 -3.27 -14.56
CA PRO A 99 11.85 -3.94 -14.07
C PRO A 99 12.02 -5.46 -14.13
N THR A 100 11.66 -6.15 -13.05
CA THR A 100 11.59 -7.61 -12.98
C THR A 100 10.12 -8.05 -13.02
N GLU A 101 9.82 -9.10 -13.77
CA GLU A 101 8.45 -9.63 -13.88
C GLU A 101 7.92 -10.07 -12.50
N GLY A 102 6.71 -9.60 -12.14
CA GLY A 102 6.09 -9.90 -10.85
C GLY A 102 6.49 -8.99 -9.68
N GLN A 103 7.39 -8.01 -9.89
CA GLN A 103 7.70 -7.04 -8.84
C GLN A 103 6.52 -6.08 -8.60
N PRO A 104 6.01 -5.96 -7.36
CA PRO A 104 4.98 -4.98 -7.07
C PRO A 104 5.53 -3.56 -7.23
N LEU A 105 4.83 -2.74 -8.00
CA LEU A 105 5.15 -1.32 -8.20
C LEU A 105 4.13 -0.47 -7.42
N SER A 106 4.63 0.34 -6.50
CA SER A 106 3.84 1.32 -5.74
C SER A 106 4.27 2.72 -6.15
N GLY A 107 3.29 3.58 -6.47
CA GLY A 107 3.54 4.95 -6.85
C GLY A 107 2.25 5.70 -7.14
N ILE A 108 2.39 6.97 -7.46
CA ILE A 108 1.29 7.86 -7.82
C ILE A 108 1.04 7.75 -9.32
N LEU A 109 -0.18 7.38 -9.71
CA LEU A 109 -0.58 7.30 -11.11
C LEU A 109 -1.16 8.64 -11.57
N MET A 110 -0.52 9.24 -12.55
CA MET A 110 -0.91 10.50 -13.15
C MET A 110 -1.47 10.28 -14.56
N LYS A 111 -2.67 10.81 -14.81
CA LYS A 111 -3.28 10.80 -16.14
C LYS A 111 -3.11 12.16 -16.79
N LYS A 112 -2.29 12.24 -17.84
CA LYS A 112 -2.19 13.42 -18.71
C LYS A 112 -2.80 13.06 -20.07
N ASN A 113 -3.99 13.57 -20.34
CA ASN A 113 -4.79 13.24 -21.52
C ASN A 113 -5.06 11.73 -21.63
N PHE A 114 -4.47 11.06 -22.63
CA PHE A 114 -4.57 9.62 -22.87
C PHE A 114 -3.36 8.83 -22.36
N SER A 115 -2.34 9.51 -21.85
CA SER A 115 -1.11 8.90 -21.34
C SER A 115 -1.15 8.78 -19.83
N TYR A 116 -0.80 7.60 -19.33
CA TYR A 116 -0.66 7.33 -17.91
C TYR A 116 0.83 7.31 -17.53
N HIS A 117 1.18 7.99 -16.47
CA HIS A 117 2.54 8.03 -15.93
C HIS A 117 2.51 7.57 -14.47
N LEU A 118 3.35 6.61 -14.11
CA LEU A 118 3.52 6.17 -12.73
C LEU A 118 4.80 6.81 -12.18
N VAL A 119 4.66 7.56 -11.10
CA VAL A 119 5.72 8.42 -10.53
C VAL A 119 5.87 8.15 -9.04
N HIS A 120 7.08 8.34 -8.51
CA HIS A 120 7.31 8.34 -7.06
C HIS A 120 6.84 9.65 -6.43
N GLU A 121 6.48 9.64 -5.15
CA GLU A 121 6.03 10.84 -4.41
C GLU A 121 7.07 11.99 -4.48
N THR A 122 8.35 11.66 -4.37
CA THR A 122 9.46 12.63 -4.43
C THR A 122 9.60 13.35 -5.76
N ASP A 123 9.17 12.70 -6.85
CA ASP A 123 9.38 13.20 -8.21
C ASP A 123 8.12 13.89 -8.75
N LEU A 124 7.02 13.85 -8.01
CA LEU A 124 5.77 14.53 -8.34
C LEU A 124 5.97 16.02 -8.73
N PRO A 125 6.73 16.85 -7.98
CA PRO A 125 6.91 18.27 -8.36
C PRO A 125 7.76 18.46 -9.63
N THR A 126 8.47 17.43 -10.11
CA THR A 126 9.22 17.50 -11.37
C THR A 126 8.34 17.23 -12.58
N TYR A 127 7.33 16.35 -12.43
CA TYR A 127 6.46 15.91 -13.51
C TYR A 127 5.07 16.58 -13.51
N THR A 128 4.72 17.30 -12.44
CA THR A 128 3.51 18.11 -12.33
C THR A 128 3.78 19.50 -11.81
N ASP A 129 2.88 20.41 -12.14
CA ASP A 129 2.81 21.76 -11.56
C ASP A 129 2.27 21.75 -10.11
N LEU A 130 2.18 20.56 -9.48
CA LEU A 130 1.72 20.40 -8.12
C LEU A 130 2.88 20.69 -7.16
N ALA A 131 2.71 21.70 -6.30
CA ALA A 131 3.58 21.90 -5.16
C ALA A 131 3.28 20.84 -4.09
N THR A 132 4.29 20.08 -3.69
CA THR A 132 4.23 19.20 -2.53
C THR A 132 4.53 20.01 -1.27
N SER A 133 3.60 20.01 -0.32
CA SER A 133 3.74 20.71 0.96
C SER A 133 3.64 19.71 2.11
N GLU A 134 4.60 19.74 3.01
CA GLU A 134 4.53 19.03 4.28
C GLU A 134 4.10 20.03 5.37
N VAL A 135 3.10 19.65 6.17
CA VAL A 135 2.63 20.48 7.29
C VAL A 135 3.25 19.92 8.57
N THR A 136 4.07 20.72 9.24
CA THR A 136 4.61 20.37 10.56
C THR A 136 3.85 21.16 11.61
N GLN A 137 3.31 20.47 12.61
CA GLN A 137 2.59 21.09 13.72
C GLN A 137 3.44 21.03 14.98
N ARG A 138 3.39 22.13 15.74
CA ARG A 138 4.13 22.30 16.98
C ARG A 138 3.23 22.95 18.00
N MET A 139 3.17 22.35 19.19
CA MET A 139 2.32 22.79 20.28
C MET A 139 3.11 22.78 21.58
N ALA A 140 2.93 23.82 22.39
CA ALA A 140 3.48 23.89 23.73
C ALA A 140 2.35 23.70 24.75
N VAL A 141 2.53 22.78 25.68
CA VAL A 141 1.60 22.48 26.77
C VAL A 141 2.32 22.76 28.08
N HIS A 142 1.64 23.42 29.02
CA HIS A 142 2.19 23.59 30.36
C HIS A 142 2.31 22.24 31.07
N PHE A 143 3.48 21.98 31.65
CA PHE A 143 3.73 20.76 32.40
C PHE A 143 4.77 21.03 33.47
N SER A 144 4.38 20.99 34.73
CA SER A 144 5.21 21.39 35.87
C SER A 144 5.97 20.23 36.52
N MET A 145 5.65 18.99 36.12
CA MET A 145 6.16 17.78 36.75
C MET A 145 7.53 17.31 36.20
N PRO A 146 8.26 16.45 36.95
CA PRO A 146 9.56 15.94 36.53
C PRO A 146 9.52 15.13 35.22
N PRO A 147 10.63 15.06 34.46
CA PRO A 147 10.70 14.37 33.17
C PRO A 147 10.49 12.84 33.30
N SER A 148 10.75 12.26 34.47
CA SER A 148 10.50 10.84 34.76
C SER A 148 9.01 10.49 34.79
N LEU A 149 8.18 11.39 35.31
CA LEU A 149 6.73 11.20 35.36
C LEU A 149 6.13 11.33 33.95
N LEU A 150 6.63 12.30 33.16
CA LEU A 150 6.26 12.41 31.75
C LEU A 150 6.59 11.12 31.00
N TYR A 151 7.81 10.61 31.16
CA TYR A 151 8.23 9.37 30.51
C TYR A 151 7.32 8.19 30.87
N PHE A 152 6.95 8.05 32.15
CA PHE A 152 6.03 7.00 32.59
C PHE A 152 4.66 7.10 31.91
N HIS A 153 4.03 8.27 31.90
CA HIS A 153 2.72 8.44 31.27
C HIS A 153 2.76 8.24 29.75
N LEU A 154 3.82 8.70 29.09
CA LEU A 154 4.02 8.43 27.66
C LEU A 154 4.19 6.92 27.40
N ALA A 155 4.93 6.21 28.26
CA ALA A 155 5.15 4.77 28.13
C ALA A 155 3.87 3.95 28.35
N VAL A 156 2.98 4.40 29.25
CA VAL A 156 1.67 3.75 29.46
C VAL A 156 0.81 3.78 28.19
N VAL A 157 0.85 4.87 27.43
CA VAL A 157 0.01 5.04 26.23
C VAL A 157 0.65 4.51 24.96
N ALA A 158 1.97 4.69 24.80
CA ALA A 158 2.67 4.25 23.60
C ALA A 158 3.24 2.84 23.69
N GLY A 159 3.32 2.25 24.89
CA GLY A 159 3.99 0.98 25.17
C GLY A 159 5.53 1.07 25.06
N SER A 160 6.05 1.80 24.07
CA SER A 160 7.46 2.07 23.85
C SER A 160 7.71 3.55 23.58
N VAL A 161 8.61 4.15 24.37
CA VAL A 161 9.06 5.55 24.21
C VAL A 161 10.57 5.56 24.05
N GLU A 162 11.02 6.07 22.92
CA GLU A 162 12.45 6.21 22.63
C GLU A 162 12.97 7.50 23.26
N THR A 163 14.10 7.42 23.95
CA THR A 163 14.78 8.60 24.47
C THR A 163 15.81 9.05 23.45
N VAL A 164 15.54 10.15 22.75
CA VAL A 164 16.43 10.66 21.69
C VAL A 164 17.59 11.45 22.31
N ARG A 165 17.30 12.29 23.31
CA ARG A 165 18.31 13.11 23.99
C ARG A 165 17.93 13.36 25.45
N GLN A 166 18.90 13.28 26.35
CA GLN A 166 18.78 13.76 27.73
C GLN A 166 20.01 14.61 28.02
N LYS A 167 19.85 15.93 28.09
CA LYS A 167 20.96 16.84 28.36
C LYS A 167 20.47 17.97 29.26
N GLY A 168 20.89 17.93 30.52
CA GLY A 168 20.49 18.94 31.52
C GLY A 168 18.98 19.05 31.64
N ASP A 169 18.46 20.28 31.57
CA ASP A 169 17.04 20.59 31.69
C ASP A 169 16.22 20.33 30.42
N CYS A 170 16.77 19.59 29.44
CA CYS A 170 16.08 19.25 28.20
C CYS A 170 16.07 17.73 27.98
N HIS A 171 14.86 17.16 27.91
CA HIS A 171 14.64 15.74 27.64
C HIS A 171 13.77 15.57 26.40
N VAL A 172 14.27 14.86 25.38
CA VAL A 172 13.57 14.63 24.11
C VAL A 172 13.19 13.16 24.02
N TYR A 173 11.91 12.92 23.86
CA TYR A 173 11.30 11.61 23.69
C TYR A 173 10.66 11.50 22.31
N ARG A 174 10.73 10.32 21.70
CA ARG A 174 10.01 9.98 20.48
C ARG A 174 8.97 8.92 20.78
N VAL A 175 7.72 9.25 20.46
CA VAL A 175 6.52 8.48 20.79
C VAL A 175 5.84 8.07 19.49
N PHE A 176 5.40 6.81 19.38
CA PHE A 176 4.79 6.25 18.16
C PHE A 176 5.63 6.40 16.87
N GLN A 177 6.94 6.63 16.99
CA GLN A 177 7.88 6.89 15.88
C GLN A 177 7.60 8.15 15.05
N CYS A 178 6.52 8.88 15.29
CA CYS A 178 6.11 10.05 14.49
C CYS A 178 5.91 11.33 15.31
N VAL A 179 5.79 11.24 16.64
CA VAL A 179 5.60 12.40 17.52
C VAL A 179 6.86 12.62 18.36
N THR A 180 7.41 13.82 18.30
CA THR A 180 8.55 14.24 19.11
C THR A 180 8.05 15.07 20.29
N VAL A 181 8.40 14.65 21.50
CA VAL A 181 8.02 15.31 22.76
C VAL A 181 9.27 15.82 23.45
N THR A 182 9.43 17.13 23.54
CA THR A 182 10.54 17.78 24.22
C THR A 182 10.06 18.36 25.54
N TRP A 183 10.57 17.84 26.64
CA TRP A 183 10.35 18.39 27.97
C TRP A 183 11.39 19.46 28.26
N GLU A 184 10.91 20.58 28.78
CA GLU A 184 11.68 21.71 29.30
C GLU A 184 11.07 22.12 30.66
N PRO A 185 11.76 22.92 31.48
CA PRO A 185 11.21 23.33 32.77
C PRO A 185 9.88 24.06 32.59
N ARG A 186 8.81 23.52 33.19
CA ARG A 186 7.43 24.05 33.18
C ARG A 186 6.70 23.96 31.83
N GLN A 187 7.27 23.32 30.80
CA GLN A 187 6.59 23.15 29.52
C GLN A 187 7.01 21.88 28.79
N VAL A 188 6.07 21.33 28.03
CA VAL A 188 6.33 20.22 27.11
C VAL A 188 5.94 20.65 25.72
N LEU A 189 6.88 20.52 24.80
CA LEU A 189 6.70 20.78 23.39
C LEU A 189 6.41 19.47 22.65
N ILE A 190 5.34 19.46 21.89
CA ILE A 190 4.93 18.34 21.04
C ILE A 190 5.10 18.80 19.58
N GLU A 191 5.86 18.07 18.79
CA GLU A 191 6.14 18.37 17.38
C GLU A 191 5.94 17.11 16.52
N TRP A 192 5.17 17.23 15.45
CA TRP A 192 4.90 16.13 14.52
C TRP A 192 4.61 16.64 13.10
N GLN A 193 4.84 15.77 12.11
CA GLN A 193 4.36 16.02 10.74
C GLN A 193 2.89 15.64 10.66
N SER A 194 2.02 16.60 10.31
CA SER A 194 0.57 16.43 10.33
C SER A 194 0.09 15.49 9.23
N ASN A 195 -0.66 14.48 9.66
CA ASN A 195 -1.39 13.54 8.83
C ASN A 195 -2.45 12.85 9.72
N PRO A 196 -3.52 12.26 9.17
CA PRO A 196 -4.64 11.74 9.98
C PRO A 196 -4.26 10.74 11.08
N VAL A 197 -3.19 9.97 10.87
CA VAL A 197 -2.72 8.96 11.83
C VAL A 197 -1.86 9.61 12.91
N SER A 198 -0.92 10.46 12.52
CA SER A 198 -0.03 11.18 13.43
C SER A 198 -0.77 12.24 14.26
N ASP A 199 -1.82 12.86 13.71
CA ASP A 199 -2.64 13.84 14.43
C ASP A 199 -3.40 13.14 15.56
N MET A 200 -3.96 11.96 15.29
CA MET A 200 -4.57 11.12 16.32
C MET A 200 -3.56 10.73 17.42
N PHE A 201 -2.33 10.39 17.04
CA PHE A 201 -1.27 10.09 18.01
C PHE A 201 -0.85 11.33 18.81
N ALA A 202 -0.75 12.49 18.18
CA ALA A 202 -0.43 13.75 18.83
C ALA A 202 -1.53 14.17 19.83
N ASP A 203 -2.81 14.02 19.45
CA ASP A 203 -3.96 14.26 20.33
C ASP A 203 -3.95 13.33 21.55
N ALA A 204 -3.63 12.04 21.34
CA ALA A 204 -3.49 11.09 22.44
C ALA A 204 -2.35 11.49 23.39
N VAL A 205 -1.18 11.86 22.85
CA VAL A 205 -0.03 12.33 23.62
C VAL A 205 -0.36 13.61 24.40
N GLN A 206 -1.02 14.59 23.77
CA GLN A 206 -1.47 15.81 24.42
C GLN A 206 -2.44 15.52 25.56
N THR A 207 -3.44 14.67 25.32
CA THR A 207 -4.44 14.31 26.33
C THR A 207 -3.79 13.68 27.55
N VAL A 208 -2.79 12.82 27.34
CA VAL A 208 -2.02 12.19 28.41
C VAL A 208 -1.22 13.20 29.22
N ILE A 209 -0.57 14.16 28.56
CA ILE A 209 0.20 15.22 29.22
C ILE A 209 -0.73 16.09 30.07
N LEU A 210 -1.88 16.50 29.52
CA LEU A 210 -2.87 17.30 30.25
C LEU A 210 -3.45 16.52 31.44
N LYS A 211 -3.75 15.23 31.25
CA LYS A 211 -4.22 14.35 32.31
C LYS A 211 -3.18 14.20 33.43
N ALA A 212 -1.92 14.01 33.07
CA ALA A 212 -0.82 13.88 34.03
C ALA A 212 -0.63 15.16 34.87
N GLU A 213 -0.79 16.34 34.27
CA GLU A 213 -0.76 17.62 34.99
C GLU A 213 -1.96 17.77 35.94
N LEU A 214 -3.15 17.34 35.52
CA LEU A 214 -4.37 17.42 36.32
C LEU A 214 -4.38 16.43 37.50
N GLU A 215 -3.94 15.19 37.27
CA GLU A 215 -3.98 14.12 38.27
C GLU A 215 -2.87 14.24 39.31
N GLY A 216 -1.83 15.05 39.07
CA GLY A 216 -0.84 15.44 40.07
C GLY A 216 -0.31 14.26 40.89
N MET A 217 0.30 13.27 40.23
CA MET A 217 0.79 12.09 40.94
C MET A 217 1.97 12.46 41.85
N PRO A 218 2.04 11.96 43.11
CA PRO A 218 3.25 12.08 43.90
C PRO A 218 4.37 11.33 43.17
N TRP A 219 5.37 12.05 42.66
CA TRP A 219 6.51 11.51 41.90
C TRP A 219 7.29 10.40 42.62
N GLN A 220 7.06 10.23 43.93
CA GLN A 220 7.62 9.19 44.79
C GLN A 220 7.01 7.78 44.57
N SER A 221 5.84 7.68 43.93
CA SER A 221 5.18 6.40 43.63
C SER A 221 5.29 5.96 42.17
N VAL A 222 6.09 6.66 41.37
CA VAL A 222 6.37 6.25 39.99
C VAL A 222 7.23 4.99 40.02
N PRO A 223 6.75 3.84 39.49
CA PRO A 223 7.59 2.67 39.33
C PRO A 223 8.78 3.07 38.46
N ALA A 224 10.01 2.82 38.94
CA ALA A 224 11.19 3.00 38.11
C ALA A 224 10.98 2.24 36.79
N PRO A 225 11.39 2.80 35.63
CA PRO A 225 11.33 2.06 34.37
C PRO A 225 12.08 0.75 34.61
N ALA A 226 11.36 -0.37 34.54
CA ALA A 226 11.90 -1.66 34.92
C ALA A 226 13.13 -1.93 34.07
N ARG A 227 14.32 -1.78 34.68
CA ARG A 227 15.55 -2.31 34.11
C ARG A 227 15.32 -3.81 34.01
N GLN A 228 15.29 -4.32 32.79
CA GLN A 228 14.99 -5.72 32.53
C GLN A 228 16.02 -6.62 33.22
N ASP A 229 15.55 -7.38 34.19
CA ASP A 229 16.28 -8.53 34.71
C ASP A 229 16.13 -9.68 33.71
N SER A 230 17.14 -9.86 32.85
CA SER A 230 17.27 -11.03 31.96
C SER A 230 17.12 -12.37 32.72
N THR A 231 17.41 -12.36 34.03
CA THR A 231 17.24 -13.46 34.97
C THR A 231 15.76 -13.76 35.28
N ALA A 232 14.87 -12.77 35.33
CA ALA A 232 13.44 -12.96 35.59
C ALA A 232 12.75 -13.67 34.41
N PHE A 233 13.06 -13.24 33.17
CA PHE A 233 12.60 -13.92 31.95
C PHE A 233 13.09 -15.37 31.89
N ARG A 234 14.38 -15.60 32.21
CA ARG A 234 14.97 -16.95 32.24
C ARG A 234 14.29 -17.87 33.25
N THR A 235 13.98 -17.35 34.43
CA THR A 235 13.35 -18.14 35.51
C THR A 235 11.92 -18.52 35.13
N ALA A 236 11.11 -17.58 34.65
CA ALA A 236 9.74 -17.84 34.21
C ALA A 236 9.67 -18.79 33.00
N LEU A 237 10.64 -18.71 32.08
CA LEU A 237 10.73 -19.59 30.92
C LEU A 237 11.07 -21.03 31.33
N LEU A 238 12.00 -21.20 32.28
CA LEU A 238 12.34 -22.52 32.83
C LEU A 238 11.18 -23.12 33.61
N GLU A 239 10.47 -22.32 34.42
CA GLU A 239 9.30 -22.77 35.20
C GLU A 239 8.17 -23.23 34.27
N THR A 240 7.81 -22.44 33.27
CA THR A 240 6.74 -22.77 32.31
C THR A 240 7.07 -24.04 31.51
N LEU A 241 8.33 -24.21 31.08
CA LEU A 241 8.76 -25.41 30.38
C LEU A 241 8.79 -26.64 31.29
N SER A 242 9.13 -26.46 32.57
CA SER A 242 9.10 -27.53 33.56
C SER A 242 7.68 -27.98 33.90
N GLU A 243 6.69 -27.06 33.92
CA GLU A 243 5.28 -27.40 34.09
C GLU A 243 4.71 -28.14 32.88
N MET A 244 5.10 -27.75 31.66
CA MET A 244 4.58 -28.37 30.44
C MET A 244 5.17 -29.75 30.13
N PHE A 245 6.45 -29.98 30.45
CA PHE A 245 7.17 -31.20 30.07
C PHE A 245 7.63 -32.06 31.26
N GLY A 246 7.39 -31.62 32.49
CA GLY A 246 7.80 -32.30 33.73
C GLY A 246 9.21 -31.92 34.19
N PRO A 247 9.50 -32.03 35.50
CA PRO A 247 10.75 -31.56 36.11
C PRO A 247 12.00 -32.34 35.65
N ASP A 248 11.84 -33.60 35.23
CA ASP A 248 12.96 -34.45 34.77
C ASP A 248 13.38 -34.18 33.31
N SER A 249 12.60 -33.39 32.57
CA SER A 249 12.83 -33.09 31.14
C SER A 249 13.75 -31.87 30.92
N VAL A 250 14.04 -31.11 31.97
CA VAL A 250 14.79 -29.83 31.91
C VAL A 250 16.14 -29.98 32.61
N GLN A 251 17.14 -30.49 31.89
CA GLN A 251 18.53 -30.45 32.38
C GLN A 251 19.20 -29.16 31.92
N GLY A 252 19.04 -28.11 32.72
CA GLY A 252 19.76 -26.85 32.51
C GLY A 252 21.25 -27.01 32.79
N ARG A 253 22.00 -27.64 31.88
CA ARG A 253 23.47 -27.53 31.86
C ARG A 253 23.85 -26.26 31.10
N PRO A 254 24.33 -25.20 31.78
CA PRO A 254 24.93 -24.07 31.08
C PRO A 254 26.21 -24.56 30.39
N ASP A 255 26.31 -24.36 29.08
CA ASP A 255 27.52 -24.69 28.32
C ASP A 255 28.67 -23.75 28.74
N PRO A 256 29.80 -24.24 29.28
CA PRO A 256 30.86 -23.39 29.85
C PRO A 256 31.69 -22.62 28.80
N ARG A 257 31.40 -22.74 27.50
CA ARG A 257 32.18 -22.11 26.42
C ARG A 257 31.45 -21.01 25.65
N LYS A 258 30.15 -20.82 25.89
CA LYS A 258 29.35 -19.73 25.32
C LYS A 258 28.60 -19.06 26.45
N SER A 259 28.61 -17.74 26.47
CA SER A 259 28.02 -16.93 27.55
C SER A 259 26.58 -17.37 27.86
N GLY A 260 26.36 -18.19 28.90
CA GLY A 260 25.12 -18.34 29.68
C GLY A 260 23.75 -18.51 29.00
N LEU A 261 23.63 -18.59 27.67
CA LEU A 261 22.42 -18.30 26.90
C LEU A 261 21.78 -19.52 26.22
N THR A 262 22.41 -20.69 26.25
CA THR A 262 21.86 -21.94 25.69
C THR A 262 21.64 -22.97 26.79
N PHE A 263 20.49 -23.65 26.75
CA PHE A 263 20.23 -24.83 27.59
C PHE A 263 19.58 -25.95 26.76
N GLN A 264 19.88 -27.19 27.13
CA GLN A 264 19.38 -28.38 26.46
C GLN A 264 18.15 -28.93 27.21
N LEU A 265 17.07 -29.17 26.47
CA LEU A 265 15.87 -29.83 26.96
C LEU A 265 15.85 -31.26 26.39
N VAL A 266 15.61 -32.25 27.24
CA VAL A 266 15.43 -33.63 26.80
C VAL A 266 13.99 -34.01 27.05
N VAL A 267 13.17 -34.01 26.00
CA VAL A 267 11.76 -34.38 26.08
C VAL A 267 11.58 -35.73 25.41
N ARG A 268 11.20 -36.77 26.17
CA ARG A 268 10.93 -38.13 25.65
C ARG A 268 12.07 -38.72 24.79
N ASN A 269 13.31 -38.64 25.28
CA ASN A 269 14.52 -39.15 24.61
C ASN A 269 14.96 -38.35 23.36
N ARG A 270 14.40 -37.16 23.12
CA ARG A 270 14.77 -36.25 22.02
C ARG A 270 15.38 -34.96 22.58
N GLN A 271 16.48 -34.51 21.97
CA GLN A 271 17.24 -33.34 22.42
C GLN A 271 16.79 -32.08 21.68
N VAL A 272 16.39 -31.05 22.44
CA VAL A 272 16.04 -29.72 21.92
C VAL A 272 17.00 -28.70 22.51
N GLU A 273 17.72 -27.99 21.66
CA GLU A 273 18.58 -26.89 22.08
C GLU A 273 17.77 -25.58 22.03
N VAL A 274 17.72 -24.88 23.16
CA VAL A 274 17.02 -23.59 23.27
C VAL A 274 18.05 -22.50 23.53
N ASP A 275 18.14 -21.56 22.59
CA ASP A 275 18.94 -20.35 22.72
C ASP A 275 18.05 -19.19 23.18
N THR A 276 18.29 -18.72 24.40
CA THR A 276 17.59 -17.57 25.02
C THR A 276 18.07 -16.22 24.50
N GLY A 277 19.23 -16.15 23.86
CA GLY A 277 19.73 -14.94 23.21
C GLY A 277 19.17 -14.75 21.80
N ARG A 278 19.01 -15.85 21.05
CA ARG A 278 18.43 -15.82 19.70
C ARG A 278 16.93 -16.10 19.66
N LEU A 279 16.33 -16.47 20.79
CA LEU A 279 14.91 -16.86 20.91
C LEU A 279 14.52 -17.98 19.94
N THR A 280 15.46 -18.91 19.70
CA THR A 280 15.29 -20.01 18.76
C THR A 280 15.40 -21.34 19.48
N ALA A 281 14.44 -22.22 19.20
CA ALA A 281 14.57 -23.64 19.50
C ALA A 281 14.98 -24.39 18.24
N THR A 282 15.96 -25.29 18.35
CA THR A 282 16.40 -26.22 17.30
C THR A 282 16.28 -27.65 17.80
N CYS A 283 15.57 -28.47 17.02
CA CYS A 283 15.41 -29.90 17.24
C CYS A 283 15.57 -30.55 15.86
N GLU A 284 16.57 -31.42 15.69
CA GLU A 284 16.84 -32.08 14.39
C GLU A 284 15.85 -33.22 14.10
N GLU A 285 15.22 -33.77 15.15
CA GLU A 285 14.41 -34.99 15.04
C GLU A 285 12.89 -34.75 15.02
N ASP A 286 12.42 -33.54 15.35
CA ASP A 286 10.99 -33.31 15.59
C ASP A 286 10.51 -31.86 15.36
N ALA A 287 10.03 -31.60 14.14
CA ALA A 287 9.45 -30.31 13.74
C ALA A 287 8.25 -29.82 14.60
N PRO A 288 7.29 -30.66 15.05
CA PRO A 288 6.16 -30.17 15.84
C PRO A 288 6.57 -29.71 17.24
N LEU A 289 7.53 -30.40 17.87
CA LEU A 289 8.07 -30.02 19.17
C LEU A 289 8.85 -28.69 19.09
N GLN A 290 9.62 -28.50 18.00
CA GLN A 290 10.31 -27.25 17.73
C GLN A 290 9.35 -26.07 17.59
N GLN A 291 8.25 -26.25 16.87
CA GLN A 291 7.23 -25.20 16.72
C GLN A 291 6.55 -24.89 18.05
N LEU A 292 6.21 -25.91 18.85
CA LEU A 292 5.56 -25.72 20.14
C LEU A 292 6.46 -24.94 21.11
N VAL A 293 7.73 -25.30 21.23
CA VAL A 293 8.70 -24.58 22.07
C VAL A 293 8.90 -23.15 21.57
N ARG A 294 8.99 -22.91 20.26
CA ARG A 294 9.04 -21.55 19.67
C ARG A 294 7.78 -20.74 20.00
N THR A 295 6.60 -21.35 19.95
CA THR A 295 5.34 -20.68 20.30
C THR A 295 5.29 -20.30 21.77
N VAL A 296 5.76 -21.17 22.67
CA VAL A 296 5.84 -20.89 24.12
C VAL A 296 6.82 -19.76 24.38
N ILE A 297 8.02 -19.79 23.77
CA ILE A 297 9.00 -18.70 23.88
C ILE A 297 8.40 -17.38 23.40
N ASN A 298 7.70 -17.38 22.25
CA ASN A 298 7.09 -16.17 21.70
C ASN A 298 5.92 -15.64 22.54
N ARG A 299 5.08 -16.53 23.10
CA ARG A 299 3.99 -16.11 24.00
C ARG A 299 4.52 -15.58 25.32
N LEU A 300 5.51 -16.25 25.91
CA LEU A 300 6.14 -15.82 27.15
C LEU A 300 6.91 -14.51 26.95
N ARG A 301 7.53 -14.33 25.78
CA ARG A 301 8.09 -13.06 25.32
C ARG A 301 7.00 -11.99 25.23
N GLN A 302 5.86 -12.24 24.59
CA GLN A 302 4.78 -11.24 24.50
C GLN A 302 4.17 -10.85 25.85
N VAL A 303 4.16 -11.77 26.81
CA VAL A 303 3.59 -11.54 28.15
C VAL A 303 4.58 -10.81 29.06
N LEU A 304 5.87 -11.13 28.99
CA LEU A 304 6.90 -10.54 29.86
C LEU A 304 7.64 -9.35 29.21
N LEU A 305 7.63 -9.27 27.88
CA LEU A 305 8.09 -8.13 27.09
C LEU A 305 6.90 -7.59 26.27
N PRO A 306 6.35 -6.42 26.63
CA PRO A 306 5.67 -5.58 25.64
C PRO A 306 6.67 -5.27 24.49
N PRO A 307 6.23 -4.73 23.33
CA PRO A 307 7.02 -4.63 22.08
C PRO A 307 8.28 -3.73 22.12
N LEU A 308 8.88 -3.52 23.27
CA LEU A 308 9.99 -2.63 23.59
C LEU A 308 11.35 -2.98 22.96
N ARG A 309 11.54 -4.06 22.18
CA ARG A 309 12.89 -4.46 21.74
C ARG A 309 13.08 -5.03 20.33
N GLN A 310 12.09 -4.97 19.45
CA GLN A 310 12.28 -5.50 18.08
C GLN A 310 13.21 -4.65 17.20
N LEU A 311 13.60 -3.43 17.61
CA LEU A 311 14.45 -2.55 16.81
C LEU A 311 15.92 -2.48 17.26
N GLU A 312 16.26 -2.81 18.52
CA GLU A 312 17.68 -2.82 18.95
C GLU A 312 18.46 -3.99 18.34
N GLU A 313 17.83 -5.17 18.16
CA GLU A 313 18.50 -6.35 17.58
C GLU A 313 18.59 -6.29 16.05
N ALA A 314 17.70 -5.52 15.38
CA ALA A 314 17.78 -5.30 13.93
C ALA A 314 18.88 -4.30 13.54
N GLN A 315 19.26 -3.38 14.44
CA GLN A 315 20.36 -2.43 14.21
C GLN A 315 21.73 -2.95 14.68
N ALA A 316 21.78 -3.94 15.56
CA ALA A 316 23.04 -4.61 15.94
C ALA A 316 23.48 -5.70 14.92
N ALA A 317 22.65 -6.00 13.92
CA ALA A 317 22.92 -6.97 12.86
C ALA A 317 23.11 -6.34 11.47
N SER A 318 23.34 -5.02 11.41
CA SER A 318 23.78 -4.28 10.21
C SER A 318 25.14 -3.62 10.44
#